data_AF-A0A7S1RH31-F1
#
_entry.id   AF-A0A7S1RH31-F1
#
_cell.length_a   1.000
_cell.length_b   1.000
_cell.length_c   1.000
_cell.angle_alpha   90.00
_cell.angle_beta   90.00
_cell.angle_gamma   90.00
#
_symmetry.space_group_name_H-M   'P 1'
#
loop_
_entity.id
_entity.type
_entity.pdbx_description
1 polymer ?
#
loop_
_entity_poly.entity_id
_entity_poly.type
_entity_poly.pdbx_seq_one_letter_code
_entity_poly.pdbx_strand_id
1 'polypeptide(L)'
;FSVRVPFLTGAVWLTAVCHAVLWRSSICFGSFSVTGDVSKLSWFGETGLLRPFGAVALGLMVVGSGGFVVHGVWDRRRSRFLIEKASEEIDIVEAIWKEQRTEQARESAHVRA
;
A
#
# COMPACT_ATOMS: atom_id res chain seq x y z
N PHE A 1 3.43 19.46 5.48
CA PHE A 1 3.17 18.29 6.35
C PHE A 1 3.81 17.06 5.72
N SER A 2 4.86 16.51 6.33
CA SER A 2 5.54 15.32 5.80
C SER A 2 4.65 14.08 5.96
N VAL A 3 4.21 13.48 4.85
CA VAL A 3 3.45 12.21 4.81
C VAL A 3 4.16 11.04 5.50
N ARG A 4 5.47 11.17 5.73
CA ARG A 4 6.29 10.22 6.51
C ARG A 4 5.89 10.17 7.98
N VAL A 5 5.42 11.27 8.57
CA VAL A 5 5.04 11.34 9.99
C VAL A 5 3.83 10.45 10.28
N PRO A 6 2.66 10.61 9.62
CA PRO A 6 1.52 9.74 9.89
C PRO A 6 1.79 8.27 9.53
N PHE A 7 2.64 8.01 8.54
CA PHE A 7 3.08 6.66 8.21
C PHE A 7 3.90 6.03 9.36
N LEU A 8 4.94 6.73 9.84
CA LEU A 8 5.78 6.24 10.93
C LEU A 8 4.99 6.08 12.22
N THR A 9 4.14 7.05 12.56
CA THR A 9 3.26 6.97 13.73
C THR A 9 2.32 5.76 13.62
N GLY A 10 1.71 5.52 12.45
CA GLY A 10 0.87 4.35 12.21
C GLY A 10 1.64 3.03 12.30
N ALA A 11 2.87 2.97 11.77
CA ALA A 11 3.70 1.78 11.82
C ALA A 11 4.14 1.43 13.26
N VAL A 12 4.58 2.42 14.04
CA VAL A 12 4.94 2.24 15.45
C VAL A 12 3.72 1.80 16.26
N TRP A 13 2.58 2.45 16.06
CA TRP A 13 1.32 2.09 16.70
C TRP A 13 0.93 0.64 16.40
N LEU A 14 0.90 0.26 15.13
CA LEU A 14 0.52 -1.10 14.71
C LEU A 14 1.49 -2.14 15.29
N THR A 15 2.79 -1.85 15.28
CA THR A 15 3.81 -2.73 15.87
C THR A 15 3.57 -2.94 17.36
N ALA A 16 3.26 -1.86 18.11
CA ALA A 16 2.96 -1.94 19.53
C ALA A 16 1.68 -2.75 19.80
N VAL A 17 0.62 -2.54 19.04
CA VAL A 17 -0.64 -3.31 19.16
C VAL A 17 -0.42 -4.78 18.85
N CYS A 18 0.32 -5.11 17.77
CA CYS A 18 0.67 -6.49 17.42
C CYS A 18 1.47 -7.17 18.54
N HIS A 19 2.47 -6.49 19.12
CA HIS A 19 3.24 -7.04 20.23
C HIS A 19 2.37 -7.27 21.47
N ALA A 20 1.49 -6.32 21.80
CA ALA A 20 0.57 -6.48 22.92
C ALA A 20 -0.36 -7.68 22.73
N VAL A 21 -0.92 -7.86 21.53
CA VAL A 21 -1.76 -9.03 21.19
C VAL A 21 -0.96 -10.33 21.24
N LEU A 22 0.28 -10.33 20.75
CA LEU A 22 1.14 -11.52 20.79
C LEU A 22 1.41 -11.96 22.24
N TRP A 23 1.76 -11.02 23.11
CA TRP A 23 2.03 -11.28 24.53
C TRP A 23 0.78 -11.64 25.32
N ARG A 24 -0.39 -11.15 24.91
CA ARG A 24 -1.68 -11.37 25.59
C ARG A 24 -2.66 -12.16 24.73
N SER A 25 -2.14 -13.08 23.92
CA SER A 25 -2.95 -13.85 22.96
C SER A 25 -4.06 -14.65 23.65
N SER A 26 -3.81 -15.16 24.85
CA SER A 26 -4.80 -15.89 25.67
C SER A 26 -6.00 -15.04 26.12
N ILE A 27 -5.86 -13.70 26.15
CA ILE A 27 -6.94 -12.77 26.51
C ILE A 27 -7.70 -12.33 25.24
N CYS A 28 -6.98 -12.22 24.11
CA CYS A 28 -7.54 -11.79 22.84
C CYS A 28 -8.29 -12.91 22.09
N PHE A 29 -7.83 -14.16 22.22
CA PHE A 29 -8.35 -15.31 21.49
C PHE A 29 -8.89 -16.37 22.44
N GLY A 30 -9.99 -17.01 22.05
CA GLY A 30 -10.50 -18.20 22.71
C GLY A 30 -9.70 -19.45 22.32
N SER A 31 -9.72 -20.48 23.16
CA SER A 31 -9.24 -21.81 22.80
C SER A 31 -10.39 -22.62 22.20
N PHE A 32 -10.12 -23.36 21.12
CA PHE A 32 -11.05 -24.34 20.57
C PHE A 32 -10.32 -25.67 20.37
N SER A 33 -11.01 -26.78 20.63
CA SER A 33 -10.46 -28.09 20.34
C SER A 33 -10.61 -28.38 18.85
N VAL A 34 -9.54 -28.81 18.19
CA VAL A 34 -9.54 -29.21 16.77
C VAL A 34 -10.48 -30.41 16.53
N THR A 35 -10.76 -31.20 17.57
CA THR A 35 -11.71 -32.33 17.52
C THR A 35 -13.17 -31.92 17.73
N GLY A 36 -13.42 -30.64 18.06
CA GLY A 36 -14.76 -30.11 18.28
C GLY A 36 -15.49 -29.84 16.97
N ASP A 37 -16.81 -30.03 16.99
CA ASP A 37 -17.70 -29.78 15.87
C ASP A 37 -17.63 -28.29 15.43
N VAL A 38 -17.03 -28.05 14.26
CA VAL A 38 -16.78 -26.69 13.71
C VAL A 38 -18.08 -25.91 13.52
N SER A 39 -19.20 -26.61 13.34
CA SER A 39 -20.53 -26.01 13.19
C SER A 39 -21.04 -25.28 14.45
N LYS A 40 -20.43 -25.53 15.62
CA LYS A 40 -20.78 -24.88 16.90
C LYS A 40 -19.82 -23.74 17.29
N LEU A 41 -18.86 -23.41 16.42
CA LEU A 41 -17.86 -22.38 16.72
C LEU A 41 -18.48 -20.99 16.64
N SER A 42 -18.58 -20.30 17.77
CA SER A 42 -18.95 -18.88 17.79
C SER A 42 -17.73 -18.02 17.43
N TRP A 43 -17.89 -17.10 16.49
CA TRP A 43 -16.81 -16.20 16.06
C TRP A 43 -16.47 -15.15 17.14
N PHE A 44 -17.49 -14.65 17.84
CA PHE A 44 -17.37 -13.60 18.83
C PHE A 44 -18.03 -14.01 20.16
N GLY A 45 -17.45 -13.58 21.28
CA GLY A 45 -17.98 -13.80 22.62
C GLY A 45 -16.89 -14.25 23.61
N GLU A 46 -17.23 -14.43 24.88
CA GLU A 46 -16.25 -14.86 25.89
C GLU A 46 -15.67 -16.26 25.61
N THR A 47 -16.49 -17.14 25.04
CA THR A 47 -16.15 -18.50 24.59
C THR A 47 -15.89 -18.58 23.08
N GLY A 48 -16.03 -17.46 22.36
CA GLY A 48 -15.82 -17.42 20.91
C GLY A 48 -14.35 -17.38 20.54
N LEU A 49 -14.07 -17.55 19.24
CA LEU A 49 -12.71 -17.48 18.69
C LEU A 49 -12.05 -16.13 18.99
N LEU A 50 -12.80 -15.03 18.82
CA LEU A 50 -12.38 -13.68 19.15
C LEU A 50 -13.08 -13.21 20.42
N ARG A 51 -12.30 -12.98 21.47
CA ARG A 51 -12.79 -12.38 22.72
C ARG A 51 -13.00 -10.88 22.56
N PRO A 52 -13.77 -10.21 23.44
CA PRO A 52 -14.00 -8.77 23.35
C PRO A 52 -12.71 -7.94 23.27
N PHE A 53 -11.67 -8.31 24.03
CA PHE A 53 -10.36 -7.66 23.94
C PHE A 53 -9.66 -7.87 22.60
N GLY A 54 -9.84 -9.04 21.97
CA GLY A 54 -9.36 -9.30 20.61
C GLY A 54 -10.07 -8.43 19.58
N ALA A 55 -11.38 -8.23 19.73
CA ALA A 55 -12.16 -7.34 18.85
C ALA A 55 -11.69 -5.88 18.97
N VAL A 56 -11.43 -5.40 20.20
CA VAL A 56 -10.87 -4.06 20.43
C VAL A 56 -9.49 -3.92 19.78
N ALA A 57 -8.60 -4.89 19.99
CA ALA A 57 -7.27 -4.87 19.39
C ALA A 57 -7.33 -4.85 17.86
N LEU A 58 -8.25 -5.63 17.26
CA LEU A 58 -8.47 -5.65 15.82
C LEU A 58 -8.97 -4.29 15.30
N GLY A 59 -9.84 -3.62 16.05
CA GLY A 59 -10.25 -2.24 15.77
C GLY A 59 -9.06 -1.26 15.80
N LEU A 60 -8.19 -1.35 16.80
CA LEU A 60 -6.99 -0.50 16.89
C LEU A 60 -6.00 -0.77 15.75
N MET A 61 -5.90 -2.00 15.27
CA MET A 61 -5.10 -2.36 14.09
C MET A 61 -5.66 -1.75 12.80
N VAL A 62 -6.98 -1.76 12.63
CA VAL A 62 -7.65 -1.13 11.48
C VAL A 62 -7.39 0.38 11.48
N VAL A 63 -7.54 1.04 12.63
CA VAL A 63 -7.25 2.48 12.77
C VAL A 63 -5.78 2.78 12.47
N GLY A 64 -4.85 1.98 13.01
CA GLY A 64 -3.41 2.12 12.74
C GLY A 64 -3.05 1.96 11.26
N SER A 65 -3.78 1.10 10.56
CA SER A 65 -3.61 0.84 9.12
C SER A 65 -4.07 2.02 8.25
N GLY A 66 -4.89 2.93 8.78
CA GLY A 66 -5.33 4.14 8.07
C GLY A 66 -4.16 5.01 7.57
N GLY A 67 -3.10 5.14 8.37
CA GLY A 67 -1.88 5.87 7.97
C GLY A 67 -1.19 5.25 6.75
N PHE A 68 -1.23 3.91 6.63
CA PHE A 68 -0.68 3.17 5.51
C PHE A 68 -1.48 3.39 4.23
N VAL A 69 -2.81 3.39 4.33
CA VAL A 69 -3.72 3.64 3.20
C VAL A 69 -3.50 5.05 2.65
N VAL A 70 -3.45 6.06 3.53
CA VAL A 70 -3.22 7.46 3.12
C VAL A 70 -1.86 7.61 2.42
N HIS A 71 -0.80 7.03 2.98
CA HIS A 71 0.51 7.04 2.36
C HIS A 71 0.50 6.34 0.99
N GLY A 72 -0.13 5.17 0.89
CA GLY A 72 -0.24 4.42 -0.37
C GLY A 72 -1.01 5.18 -1.46
N VAL A 73 -2.09 5.88 -1.10
CA VAL A 73 -2.83 6.73 -2.04
C VAL A 73 -1.98 7.92 -2.49
N TRP A 74 -1.27 8.57 -1.57
CA TRP A 74 -0.37 9.67 -1.90
C TRP A 74 0.76 9.23 -2.84
N ASP A 75 1.42 8.11 -2.52
CA ASP A 75 2.53 7.58 -3.31
C ASP A 75 2.09 7.18 -4.72
N ARG A 76 0.93 6.53 -4.85
CA ARG A 76 0.34 6.21 -6.16
C ARG A 76 0.03 7.46 -6.98
N ARG A 77 -0.55 8.49 -6.37
CA ARG A 77 -0.85 9.76 -7.06
C ARG A 77 0.43 10.45 -7.51
N ARG A 78 1.43 10.50 -6.64
CA ARG A 78 2.72 11.12 -6.95
C ARG A 78 3.45 10.38 -8.06
N SER A 79 3.50 9.06 -8.00
CA SER A 79 4.13 8.24 -9.04
C SER A 79 3.43 8.40 -10.38
N ARG A 80 2.09 8.43 -10.41
CA ARG A 80 1.34 8.69 -11.64
C ARG A 80 1.68 10.05 -12.25
N PHE A 81 1.71 11.10 -11.43
CA PHE A 81 2.07 12.44 -11.90
C PHE A 81 3.51 12.49 -12.47
N LEU A 82 4.47 11.83 -11.82
CA LEU A 82 5.84 11.78 -12.31
C LEU A 82 5.97 10.97 -13.61
N ILE A 83 5.21 9.87 -13.75
CA ILE A 83 5.17 9.07 -14.97
C ILE A 83 4.58 9.89 -16.12
N GLU A 84 3.46 10.59 -15.88
CA GLU A 84 2.81 11.43 -16.87
C GLU A 84 3.74 12.55 -17.37
N LYS A 85 4.43 13.22 -16.44
CA LYS A 85 5.43 14.22 -16.80
C LYS A 85 6.60 13.63 -17.59
N ALA A 86 7.09 12.46 -17.19
CA ALA A 86 8.17 11.79 -17.91
C ALA A 86 7.73 11.34 -19.31
N SER A 87 6.47 10.92 -19.50
CA SER A 87 5.95 10.62 -20.84
C SER A 87 5.88 11.86 -21.71
N GLU A 88 5.43 13.01 -21.18
CA GLU A 88 5.43 14.26 -21.94
C GLU A 88 6.84 14.67 -22.39
N GLU A 89 7.84 14.54 -21.50
CA GLU A 89 9.24 14.82 -21.83
C GLU A 89 9.76 13.86 -22.93
N ILE A 90 9.40 12.58 -22.87
CA ILE A 90 9.77 11.59 -23.89
C ILE A 90 9.11 11.91 -25.24
N ASP A 91 7.83 12.29 -25.25
CA ASP A 91 7.09 12.62 -26.48
C ASP A 91 7.72 13.83 -27.19
N ILE A 92 8.15 14.85 -26.42
CA ILE A 92 8.85 16.03 -26.96
C ILE A 92 10.20 15.62 -27.56
N VAL A 93 10.98 14.81 -26.84
CA VAL A 93 12.29 14.33 -27.32
C VAL A 93 12.12 13.48 -28.57
N GLU A 94 11.10 12.62 -28.62
CA GLU A 94 10.80 11.80 -29.78
C GLU A 94 10.40 12.64 -30.99
N ALA A 95 9.59 13.69 -30.82
CA ALA A 95 9.22 14.60 -31.90
C ALA A 95 10.44 15.32 -32.49
N ILE A 96 11.31 15.88 -31.62
CA ILE A 96 12.55 16.54 -32.05
C ILE A 96 13.47 15.55 -32.78
N TRP A 97 13.60 14.33 -32.25
CA TRP A 97 14.44 13.31 -32.87
C TRP A 97 13.93 12.90 -34.26
N LYS A 98 12.61 12.75 -34.43
CA LYS A 98 11.99 12.47 -35.73
C LYS A 98 12.21 13.58 -36.73
N GLU A 99 12.08 14.84 -36.32
CA GLU A 99 12.33 16.01 -37.16
C GLU A 99 13.79 16.03 -37.64
N GLN A 100 14.75 15.88 -36.72
CA GLN A 100 16.18 15.82 -37.05
C GLN A 100 16.52 14.69 -38.02
N ARG A 101 15.94 13.50 -37.83
CA ARG A 101 16.15 12.36 -38.74
C ARG A 101 15.60 12.61 -40.13
N THR A 102 14.46 13.29 -40.22
CA THR A 102 13.83 13.63 -41.50
C THR A 102 14.68 14.63 -42.27
N GLU A 103 15.21 15.65 -41.59
CA GLU A 103 16.10 16.63 -42.22
C GLU A 103 17.41 16.00 -42.69
N GLN A 104 18.07 15.18 -41.86
CA GLN A 104 19.27 14.44 -42.25
C GLN A 104 19.06 13.56 -43.49
N ALA A 105 17.89 12.92 -43.59
CA ALA A 105 17.54 12.10 -44.74
C ALA A 105 17.36 12.95 -46.01
N ARG A 106 16.75 14.14 -45.88
CA ARG A 106 16.56 15.10 -46.98
C ARG A 106 17.88 15.66 -47.48
N GLU A 107 18.77 16.08 -46.57
CA GLU A 107 20.13 16.53 -46.91
C GLU A 107 20.90 15.43 -47.65
N SER A 108 20.85 14.19 -47.15
CA SER A 108 21.51 13.04 -47.77
C SER A 108 20.97 12.70 -49.16
N ALA A 109 19.67 12.93 -49.40
CA ALA A 109 19.05 12.73 -50.71
C ALA A 109 19.48 13.82 -51.71
N HIS A 110 19.61 15.07 -51.26
CA HIS A 110 20.07 16.19 -52.10
C HIS A 110 21.56 16.08 -52.49
N VAL A 111 22.42 15.54 -51.63
CA VAL A 111 23.86 15.34 -51.96
C VAL A 111 24.08 14.24 -53.00
N ARG A 112 23.12 13.32 -53.17
CA ARG A 112 23.22 12.19 -54.11
C ARG A 112 22.61 12.45 -55.49
N ALA A 113 21.90 13.55 -55.68
CA ALA A 113 21.28 13.95 -56.96
C ALA A 113 22.19 14.92 -57.71
#